data_AF-A0A6L7KQH6-F1
#
_entry.id   AF-A0A6L7KQH6-F1
#
_cell.length_a   1.000
_cell.length_b   1.000
_cell.length_c   1.000
_cell.angle_alpha   90.00
_cell.angle_beta   90.00
_cell.angle_gamma   90.00
#
_symmetry.space_group_name_H-M   'P 1'
#
loop_
_entity.id
_entity.type
_entity.pdbx_description
1 polymer ?
#
loop_
_entity_poly.entity_id
_entity_poly.type
_entity_poly.pdbx_seq_one_letter_code
_entity_poly.pdbx_strand_id
1 'polypeptide(L)'
;MADMIQILVLGLALGGVYALMGSGLSLVFGVMRIVNLAHPSLVMVGAYIAYWAFRIGGVDPLVTLPVALVILAATGVLLYKLVFEREARSAKYSEMTVLLTFALAMVVEGALGTAFT
;
A
#
# COMPACT_ATOMS: atom_id res chain seq x y z
N MET A 1 23.10 -25.45 12.31
CA MET A 1 21.66 -25.80 12.47
C MET A 1 20.82 -24.58 12.81
N ALA A 2 21.27 -23.69 13.72
CA ALA A 2 20.58 -22.43 14.03
C ALA A 2 20.29 -21.57 12.79
N ASP A 3 21.26 -21.42 11.88
CA ASP A 3 21.10 -20.59 10.68
C ASP A 3 20.01 -21.11 9.73
N MET A 4 19.87 -22.44 9.59
CA MET A 4 18.85 -23.04 8.74
C MET A 4 17.44 -22.79 9.30
N ILE A 5 17.27 -22.91 10.62
CA ILE A 5 16.00 -22.59 11.28
C ILE A 5 15.69 -21.08 11.13
N GLN A 6 16.70 -20.21 11.31
CA GLN A 6 16.54 -18.77 11.15
C GLN A 6 16.10 -18.38 9.74
N ILE A 7 16.73 -18.94 8.70
CA ILE A 7 16.35 -18.67 7.30
C ILE A 7 14.93 -19.14 7.02
N LEU A 8 14.52 -20.31 7.53
CA LEU A 8 13.15 -20.80 7.37
C LEU A 8 12.13 -19.88 8.05
N VAL A 9 12.41 -19.43 9.27
CA VAL A 9 11.53 -18.52 10.01
C VAL A 9 11.42 -17.17 9.30
N LEU A 10 12.55 -16.59 8.87
CA LEU A 10 12.57 -15.33 8.13
C LEU A 10 11.84 -15.47 6.78
N GLY A 11 12.08 -16.57 6.06
CA GLY A 11 11.41 -16.85 4.78
C GLY A 11 9.90 -16.98 4.93
N LEU A 12 9.42 -17.68 5.97
CA LEU A 12 8.00 -17.80 6.27
C LEU A 12 7.38 -16.47 6.70
N ALA A 13 8.06 -15.70 7.55
CA ALA A 13 7.59 -14.38 7.97
C ALA A 13 7.46 -13.43 6.77
N LEU A 14 8.48 -13.38 5.92
CA LEU A 14 8.52 -12.52 4.74
C LEU A 14 7.51 -12.99 3.67
N GLY A 15 7.37 -14.30 3.48
CA GLY A 15 6.31 -14.89 2.65
C GLY A 15 4.91 -14.56 3.17
N GLY A 16 4.71 -14.53 4.49
CA GLY A 16 3.48 -14.10 5.13
C GLY A 16 3.15 -12.63 4.83
N VAL A 17 4.14 -11.74 4.87
CA VAL A 17 3.98 -10.33 4.49
C VAL A 17 3.53 -10.21 3.03
N TYR A 18 4.18 -10.91 2.11
CA TYR A 18 3.77 -10.89 0.69
C TYR A 18 2.39 -11.51 0.46
N ALA A 19 2.04 -12.58 1.19
CA ALA A 19 0.72 -13.17 1.13
C ALA A 19 -0.37 -12.20 1.62
N LEU A 20 -0.11 -11.44 2.68
CA LEU A 20 -1.01 -10.39 3.18
C LEU A 20 -1.12 -9.22 2.19
N MET A 21 -0.02 -8.80 1.59
CA MET A 21 -0.04 -7.75 0.56
C MET A 21 -0.89 -8.16 -0.65
N GLY A 22 -0.72 -9.42 -1.10
CA GLY A 22 -1.49 -9.99 -2.21
C GLY A 22 -2.97 -10.18 -1.88
N SER A 23 -3.29 -10.67 -0.69
CA SER A 23 -4.69 -10.87 -0.27
C SER A 23 -5.46 -9.55 -0.22
N GLY A 24 -4.82 -8.45 0.20
CA GLY A 24 -5.41 -7.11 0.14
C GLY A 24 -5.79 -6.69 -1.28
N LEU A 25 -4.89 -6.89 -2.25
CA LEU A 25 -5.18 -6.61 -3.66
C LEU A 25 -6.32 -7.52 -4.18
N SER A 26 -6.31 -8.80 -3.82
CA SER A 26 -7.37 -9.75 -4.19
C SER A 26 -8.73 -9.38 -3.61
N LEU A 27 -8.80 -8.85 -2.39
CA LEU A 27 -10.05 -8.39 -1.78
C LEU A 27 -10.60 -7.16 -2.52
N VAL A 28 -9.74 -6.18 -2.83
CA VAL A 28 -10.15 -4.99 -3.61
C VAL A 28 -10.66 -5.40 -4.99
N PHE A 29 -9.92 -6.26 -5.69
CA PHE A 29 -10.33 -6.78 -6.99
C PHE A 29 -11.60 -7.63 -6.89
N GLY A 30 -11.75 -8.46 -5.85
CA GLY A 30 -12.90 -9.33 -5.68
C GLY A 30 -14.21 -8.57 -5.48
N VAL A 31 -14.17 -7.45 -4.76
CA VAL A 31 -15.35 -6.61 -4.49
C VAL A 31 -15.62 -5.64 -5.65
N MET A 32 -14.58 -4.93 -6.14
CA MET A 32 -14.76 -3.86 -7.13
C MET A 32 -14.63 -4.34 -8.59
N ARG A 33 -14.04 -5.52 -8.83
CA ARG A 33 -13.66 -6.05 -10.15
C ARG A 33 -12.77 -5.11 -10.97
N ILE A 34 -11.90 -4.38 -10.27
CA ILE A 34 -10.97 -3.42 -10.87
C ILE A 34 -9.55 -3.70 -10.41
N VAL A 35 -8.61 -3.68 -11.36
CA VAL A 35 -7.18 -3.79 -11.08
C VAL A 35 -6.66 -2.44 -10.57
N ASN A 36 -6.21 -2.42 -9.31
CA ASN A 36 -5.58 -1.25 -8.71
C ASN A 36 -4.05 -1.33 -8.85
N LEU A 37 -3.50 -0.64 -9.84
CA LEU A 37 -2.05 -0.58 -10.06
C LEU A 37 -1.31 0.27 -9.02
N ALA A 38 -2.00 1.14 -8.28
CA ALA A 38 -1.42 1.94 -7.20
C ALA A 38 -1.29 1.18 -5.88
N HIS A 39 -1.74 -0.07 -5.80
CA HIS A 39 -1.68 -0.82 -4.54
C HIS A 39 -0.24 -0.92 -3.97
N PRO A 40 0.80 -1.26 -4.75
CA PRO A 40 2.17 -1.29 -4.23
C PRO A 40 2.67 0.08 -3.77
N SER A 41 2.32 1.17 -4.47
CA SER A 41 2.75 2.50 -4.08
C SER A 41 2.11 2.99 -2.77
N LEU A 42 0.86 2.60 -2.50
CA LEU A 42 0.24 2.83 -1.19
C LEU A 42 0.92 2.03 -0.07
N VAL A 43 1.38 0.81 -0.34
CA VAL A 43 2.20 0.04 0.63
C VAL A 43 3.52 0.76 0.90
N MET A 44 4.17 1.30 -0.15
CA MET A 44 5.40 2.09 0.02
C MET A 44 5.19 3.31 0.92
N VAL A 45 4.07 4.03 0.80
CA VAL A 45 3.75 5.15 1.71
C VAL A 45 3.79 4.70 3.17
N GLY A 46 3.19 3.55 3.50
CA GLY A 46 3.21 2.99 4.85
C GLY A 46 4.62 2.66 5.35
N ALA A 47 5.43 2.02 4.49
CA ALA A 47 6.81 1.69 4.80
C ALA A 47 7.64 2.95 5.07
N TYR A 48 7.46 4.00 4.28
CA TYR A 48 8.13 5.28 4.43
C TYR A 48 7.74 6.02 5.71
N ILE A 49 6.45 5.98 6.10
CA ILE A 49 5.98 6.51 7.39
C ILE A 49 6.68 5.80 8.56
N ALA A 50 6.72 4.47 8.53
CA ALA A 50 7.38 3.68 9.57
C ALA A 50 8.88 3.98 9.64
N TYR A 51 9.54 4.08 8.48
CA TYR A 51 10.96 4.42 8.38
C TYR A 51 11.28 5.79 8.98
N TRP A 52 10.51 6.83 8.66
CA TRP A 52 10.77 8.18 9.18
C TRP A 52 10.40 8.35 10.65
N ALA A 53 9.34 7.67 11.11
CA ALA A 53 9.00 7.62 12.54
C ALA A 53 10.17 7.04 13.35
N PHE A 54 10.82 5.99 12.84
CA PHE A 54 12.03 5.43 13.43
C PHE A 54 13.21 6.39 13.32
N ARG A 55 13.45 6.98 12.14
CA ARG A 55 14.64 7.82 11.90
C ARG A 55 14.63 9.14 12.70
N ILE A 56 13.49 9.81 12.83
CA ILE A 56 13.38 11.07 13.59
C ILE A 56 13.12 10.81 15.06
N GLY A 57 12.14 9.96 15.36
CA GLY A 57 11.60 9.79 16.71
C GLY A 57 12.21 8.64 17.51
N GLY A 58 13.03 7.79 16.88
CA GLY A 58 13.52 6.56 17.49
C GLY A 58 12.40 5.56 17.81
N VAL A 59 11.20 5.76 17.24
CA VAL A 59 10.02 4.92 17.52
C VAL A 59 10.18 3.59 16.80
N ASP A 60 10.04 2.50 17.54
CA ASP A 60 10.10 1.16 16.98
C ASP A 60 9.07 1.03 15.82
N PRO A 61 9.49 0.56 14.61
CA PRO A 61 8.59 0.37 13.48
C PRO A 61 7.34 -0.46 13.79
N LEU A 62 7.42 -1.41 14.73
CA LEU A 62 6.26 -2.19 15.17
C LEU A 62 5.24 -1.33 15.92
N VAL A 63 5.68 -0.38 16.73
CA VAL A 63 4.81 0.55 17.46
C VAL A 63 4.17 1.56 16.51
N THR A 64 4.81 1.84 15.37
CA THR A 64 4.26 2.74 14.34
C THR A 64 3.15 2.08 13.52
N LEU A 65 2.98 0.76 13.56
CA LEU A 65 1.98 0.01 12.77
C LEU A 65 0.54 0.54 12.93
N PRO A 66 0.00 0.79 14.13
CA PRO A 66 -1.36 1.30 14.28
C PRO A 66 -1.53 2.69 13.67
N VAL A 67 -0.53 3.55 13.82
CA VAL A 67 -0.54 4.91 13.26
C VAL A 67 -0.48 4.86 11.74
N ALA A 68 0.41 4.03 11.18
CA ALA A 68 0.51 3.81 9.74
C ALA A 68 -0.80 3.23 9.17
N LEU A 69 -1.44 2.31 9.89
CA LEU A 69 -2.73 1.74 9.52
C LEU A 69 -3.82 2.81 9.45
N VAL A 70 -3.91 3.70 10.45
CA VAL A 70 -4.90 4.79 10.46
C VAL A 70 -4.64 5.77 9.31
N ILE A 71 -3.38 6.15 9.08
CA ILE A 71 -3.00 7.07 7.99
C ILE A 71 -3.32 6.46 6.62
N LEU A 72 -2.95 5.20 6.39
CA LEU A 72 -3.23 4.51 5.13
C LEU A 72 -4.73 4.26 4.93
N ALA A 73 -5.47 3.92 5.99
CA ALA A 73 -6.93 3.77 5.90
C ALA A 73 -7.59 5.10 5.53
N ALA A 74 -7.20 6.21 6.19
CA ALA A 74 -7.69 7.55 5.87
C ALA A 74 -7.36 7.94 4.43
N THR A 75 -6.12 7.68 3.98
CA THR A 75 -5.66 7.95 2.62
C THR A 75 -6.45 7.12 1.60
N GLY A 76 -6.69 5.83 1.88
CA GLY A 76 -7.49 4.95 1.04
C GLY A 76 -8.94 5.43 0.90
N VAL A 77 -9.58 5.85 2.00
CA VAL A 77 -10.93 6.43 1.98
C VAL A 77 -10.96 7.73 1.17
N LEU A 78 -9.96 8.59 1.35
CA LEU A 78 -9.86 9.85 0.62
C LEU A 78 -9.72 9.61 -0.89
N LEU A 79 -8.82 8.70 -1.29
CA LEU A 79 -8.62 8.30 -2.68
C LEU A 79 -9.89 7.69 -3.27
N TYR A 80 -10.56 6.83 -2.53
CA TYR A 80 -11.83 6.25 -2.95
C TYR A 80 -12.86 7.33 -3.28
N LYS A 81 -13.10 8.28 -2.35
CA LYS A 81 -14.09 9.35 -2.53
C LYS A 81 -13.73 10.34 -3.64
N LEU A 82 -12.46 10.76 -3.71
CA LEU A 82 -12.05 11.79 -4.66
C LEU A 82 -11.91 11.25 -6.09
N VAL A 83 -11.44 10.02 -6.23
CA VAL A 83 -10.94 9.49 -7.50
C VAL A 83 -11.85 8.38 -8.02
N PHE A 84 -12.14 7.36 -7.20
CA PHE A 84 -12.88 6.18 -7.66
C PHE A 84 -14.41 6.38 -7.67
N GLU A 85 -14.98 7.07 -6.68
CA GLU A 85 -16.43 7.33 -6.60
C GLU A 85 -16.93 8.23 -7.74
N ARG A 86 -16.05 9.09 -8.27
CA ARG A 86 -16.37 9.94 -9.42
C ARG A 86 -16.51 9.10 -10.69
N GLU A 87 -15.61 8.13 -10.89
CA GLU A 87 -15.60 7.30 -12.09
C GLU A 87 -16.53 6.08 -12.04
N ALA A 88 -16.93 5.63 -10.85
CA ALA A 88 -17.90 4.55 -10.65
C ALA A 88 -19.27 4.82 -11.26
N ARG A 89 -19.57 6.07 -11.61
CA ARG A 89 -20.80 6.48 -12.30
C ARG A 89 -20.74 6.37 -13.83
N SER A 90 -19.58 6.07 -14.41
CA SER A 90 -19.37 6.05 -15.87
C SER A 90 -19.41 4.63 -16.45
N ALA A 91 -20.04 4.45 -17.61
CA ALA A 91 -20.22 3.14 -18.25
C ALA A 91 -18.91 2.47 -18.75
N LYS A 92 -17.77 3.19 -18.80
CA LYS A 92 -16.44 2.69 -19.20
C LYS A 92 -15.50 2.45 -18.01
N TYR A 93 -16.07 2.07 -16.87
CA TYR A 93 -15.42 2.05 -15.57
C TYR A 93 -14.12 1.21 -15.47
N SER A 94 -14.04 0.06 -16.16
CA SER A 94 -12.90 -0.87 -15.97
C SER A 94 -11.59 -0.37 -16.58
N GLU A 95 -11.58 0.02 -17.87
CA GLU A 95 -10.36 0.46 -18.56
C GLU A 95 -9.82 1.78 -18.01
N MET A 96 -10.72 2.71 -17.71
CA MET A 96 -10.34 4.04 -17.25
C MET A 96 -9.75 3.99 -15.84
N THR A 97 -10.19 3.04 -15.00
CA THR A 97 -9.65 2.91 -13.65
C THR A 97 -8.23 2.34 -13.63
N VAL A 98 -7.85 1.51 -14.60
CA VAL A 98 -6.46 1.04 -14.73
C VAL A 98 -5.52 2.21 -15.03
N LEU A 99 -5.84 3.04 -16.03
CA LEU A 99 -5.06 4.24 -16.37
C LEU A 99 -4.99 5.22 -15.19
N LEU A 100 -6.11 5.41 -14.51
CA LEU A 100 -6.20 6.30 -13.36
C LEU A 100 -5.41 5.80 -12.16
N THR A 101 -5.42 4.49 -11.87
CA THR A 101 -4.59 3.92 -10.81
C THR A 101 -3.11 3.95 -11.17
N PHE A 102 -2.76 3.82 -12.45
CA PHE A 102 -1.38 4.01 -12.90
C PHE A 102 -0.90 5.46 -12.72
N ALA A 103 -1.71 6.43 -13.14
CA ALA A 103 -1.42 7.84 -12.94
C ALA A 103 -1.29 8.18 -11.44
N LEU A 104 -2.17 7.62 -10.61
CA LEU A 104 -2.10 7.74 -9.16
C LEU A 104 -0.78 7.16 -8.61
N ALA A 105 -0.37 5.98 -9.08
CA ALA A 105 0.89 5.37 -8.67
C ALA A 105 2.08 6.30 -8.97
N MET A 106 2.15 6.85 -10.19
CA MET A 106 3.20 7.79 -10.60
C MET A 106 3.23 9.05 -9.73
N VAL A 107 2.07 9.62 -9.39
CA VAL A 107 1.99 10.80 -8.51
C VAL A 107 2.45 10.47 -7.10
N VAL A 108 2.01 9.33 -6.54
CA VAL A 108 2.40 8.89 -5.21
C VAL A 108 3.90 8.61 -5.15
N GLU A 109 4.43 7.87 -6.11
CA GLU A 109 5.87 7.56 -6.20
C GLU A 109 6.71 8.82 -6.39
N GLY A 110 6.29 9.76 -7.24
CA GLY A 110 6.96 11.05 -7.39
C GLY A 110 6.91 11.90 -6.11
N ALA A 111 5.78 11.92 -5.41
CA ALA A 111 5.65 12.61 -4.13
C ALA A 111 6.54 11.96 -3.05
N LEU A 112 6.62 10.63 -3.02
CA LEU A 112 7.55 9.91 -2.14
C LEU A 112 9.00 10.21 -2.50
N GLY A 113 9.38 10.18 -3.78
CA GLY A 113 10.73 10.53 -4.20
C GLY A 113 11.14 11.93 -3.75
N THR A 114 10.25 12.91 -3.90
CA THR A 114 10.54 14.31 -3.53
C THR A 114 10.51 14.56 -2.01
N ALA A 115 9.61 13.93 -1.27
CA ALA A 115 9.50 14.14 0.18
C ALA A 115 10.53 13.35 1.00
N PHE A 116 11.11 12.29 0.43
CA PHE A 116 11.99 11.35 1.13
C PHE A 116 13.45 11.33 0.61
N THR A 117 13.83 12.23 -0.30
CA THR A 117 15.24 12.52 -0.66
C THR A 117 15.92 13.36 0.41
#